data_AF-A0ABD0J934-F1
#
_entry.id   AF-A0ABD0J934-F1
#
_cell.length_a   1.000
_cell.length_b   1.000
_cell.length_c   1.000
_cell.angle_alpha   90.00
_cell.angle_beta   90.00
_cell.angle_gamma   90.00
#
_symmetry.space_group_name_H-M   'P 1'
#
loop_
_entity.id
_entity.type
_entity.pdbx_description
1 polymer ?
#
loop_
_entity_poly.entity_id
_entity_poly.type
_entity_poly.pdbx_seq_one_letter_code
_entity_poly.pdbx_strand_id
1 'polypeptide(L)'
;MADSQEEFTIVPNSKAKAAIWRHFGVKKRKADGLIVESTAVCLSCQTTVKTAGGTSNMNAHIRRHHPQLLSASSATHSDSSQTEAPVVKQRQQTLPEAFQAQAAKKTKYPANSPRAKDITQKLAIFIVKDLRPYTLVENKQFRSLLAALDERYQCPSRD
;
A
#
# COMPACT_ATOMS: atom_id res chain seq x y z
N MET A 1 -13.27 3.36 45.14
CA MET A 1 -14.11 4.12 44.19
C MET A 1 -14.30 3.21 42.99
N ALA A 2 -15.53 2.75 42.79
CA ALA A 2 -15.88 1.75 41.78
C ALA A 2 -15.56 2.30 40.39
N ASP A 3 -14.65 1.63 39.69
CA ASP A 3 -14.41 1.83 38.27
C ASP A 3 -15.68 1.37 37.56
N SER A 4 -16.58 2.31 37.31
CA SER A 4 -17.77 2.11 36.49
C SER A 4 -17.31 1.68 35.12
N GLN A 5 -17.18 0.38 34.92
CA GLN A 5 -16.88 -0.21 33.62
C GLN A 5 -18.10 0.06 32.74
N GLU A 6 -18.12 1.23 32.09
CA GLU A 6 -19.11 1.55 31.07
C GLU A 6 -19.15 0.38 30.08
N GLU A 7 -20.32 -0.26 29.97
CA GLU A 7 -20.45 -1.46 29.15
C GLU A 7 -20.57 -1.04 27.69
N PHE A 8 -19.52 -1.31 26.91
CA PHE A 8 -19.46 -1.01 25.48
C PHE A 8 -19.63 -2.29 24.66
N THR A 9 -20.31 -2.17 23.51
CA THR A 9 -20.38 -3.22 22.49
C THR A 9 -19.54 -2.84 21.28
N ILE A 10 -18.83 -3.81 20.72
CA ILE A 10 -18.06 -3.62 19.48
C ILE A 10 -18.99 -4.01 18.32
N VAL A 11 -19.31 -3.05 17.46
CA VAL A 11 -20.16 -3.31 16.28
C VAL A 11 -19.39 -3.06 14.98
N PRO A 12 -19.60 -3.87 13.92
CA PRO A 12 -19.00 -3.62 12.61
C PRO A 12 -19.47 -2.29 12.02
N ASN A 13 -18.53 -1.50 11.47
CA ASN A 13 -18.86 -0.22 10.84
C ASN A 13 -19.41 -0.40 9.42
N SER A 14 -20.71 -0.66 9.31
CA SER A 14 -21.38 -0.93 8.02
C SER A 14 -21.45 0.29 7.08
N LYS A 15 -21.23 1.51 7.58
CA LYS A 15 -21.28 2.74 6.78
C LYS A 15 -19.94 3.10 6.13
N ALA A 16 -18.85 2.46 6.56
CA ALA A 16 -17.52 2.83 6.11
C ALA A 16 -17.13 2.11 4.81
N LYS A 17 -16.64 2.88 3.84
CA LYS A 17 -16.24 2.38 2.52
C LYS A 17 -14.82 1.80 2.48
N ALA A 18 -13.98 2.12 3.47
CA ALA A 18 -12.58 1.69 3.46
C ALA A 18 -12.43 0.23 3.89
N ALA A 19 -11.75 -0.59 3.08
CA ALA A 19 -11.55 -2.02 3.30
C ALA A 19 -10.96 -2.37 4.67
N ILE A 20 -10.14 -1.47 5.24
CA ILE A 20 -9.53 -1.63 6.57
C ILE A 20 -10.56 -1.83 7.69
N TRP A 21 -11.79 -1.32 7.54
CA TRP A 21 -12.86 -1.52 8.52
C TRP A 21 -13.33 -2.97 8.64
N ARG A 22 -12.95 -3.86 7.72
CA ARG A 22 -13.16 -5.32 7.88
C ARG A 22 -12.43 -5.89 9.09
N HIS A 23 -11.39 -5.22 9.56
CA HIS A 23 -10.58 -5.64 10.71
C HIS A 23 -10.88 -4.83 11.99
N PHE A 24 -11.81 -3.86 11.93
CA PHE A 24 -12.12 -2.98 13.04
C PHE A 24 -13.62 -2.84 13.28
N GLY A 25 -14.02 -2.81 14.55
CA GLY A 25 -15.34 -2.39 14.99
C GLY A 25 -15.32 -1.00 15.61
N VAL A 26 -16.48 -0.40 15.83
CA VAL A 26 -16.63 0.83 16.62
C VAL A 26 -17.19 0.51 18.00
N LYS A 27 -16.77 1.27 19.03
CA LYS A 27 -17.38 1.15 20.36
C LYS A 27 -18.72 1.84 20.36
N LYS A 28 -19.78 1.11 20.69
CA LYS A 28 -21.13 1.61 20.93
C LYS A 28 -21.44 1.49 22.41
N ARG A 29 -21.73 2.59 23.08
CA ARG A 29 -22.11 2.58 24.50
C ARG A 29 -23.52 1.99 24.65
N LYS A 30 -23.71 1.07 25.60
CA LYS A 30 -25.01 0.41 25.79
C LYS A 30 -26.10 1.35 26.33
N ALA A 31 -25.72 2.38 27.10
CA ALA A 31 -26.65 3.28 27.77
C ALA A 31 -27.47 4.18 26.81
N ASP A 32 -26.81 4.74 25.80
CA ASP A 32 -27.41 5.70 24.84
C ASP A 32 -27.39 5.17 23.39
N GLY A 33 -26.73 4.02 23.16
CA GLY A 33 -26.53 3.49 21.81
C GLY A 33 -25.63 4.38 20.95
N LEU A 34 -24.95 5.36 21.53
CA LEU A 34 -24.14 6.30 20.77
C LEU A 34 -22.79 5.65 20.45
N ILE A 35 -22.33 5.87 19.22
CA ILE A 35 -21.00 5.47 18.81
C ILE A 35 -20.02 6.43 19.50
N VAL A 36 -19.07 5.89 20.24
CA VAL A 36 -17.97 6.69 20.81
C VAL A 36 -17.17 7.22 19.64
N GLU A 37 -17.36 8.52 19.37
CA GLU A 37 -16.83 9.18 18.20
C GLU A 37 -15.32 8.97 18.10
N SER A 38 -14.83 8.77 16.88
CA SER A 38 -13.39 8.68 16.61
C SER A 38 -12.66 7.53 17.31
N THR A 39 -13.34 6.42 17.63
CA THR A 39 -12.68 5.25 18.24
C THR A 39 -12.99 3.95 17.51
N ALA A 40 -11.95 3.29 17.00
CA ALA A 40 -12.02 1.98 16.38
C ALA A 40 -11.39 0.92 17.31
N VAL A 41 -11.89 -0.31 17.27
CA VAL A 41 -11.38 -1.44 18.05
C VAL A 41 -10.96 -2.53 17.08
N CYS A 42 -9.70 -2.95 17.16
CA CYS A 42 -9.20 -4.05 16.34
C CYS A 42 -9.93 -5.35 16.73
N LEU A 43 -10.51 -6.05 15.76
CA LEU A 43 -11.21 -7.32 16.03
C LEU A 43 -10.25 -8.48 16.34
N SER A 44 -8.97 -8.34 16.00
CA SER A 44 -7.96 -9.39 16.17
C SER A 44 -7.27 -9.35 17.54
N CYS A 45 -7.03 -8.16 18.10
CA CYS A 45 -6.38 -8.00 19.41
C CYS A 45 -7.19 -7.19 20.42
N GLN A 46 -8.42 -6.79 20.08
CA GLN A 46 -9.31 -5.97 20.90
C GLN A 46 -8.72 -4.62 21.36
N THR A 47 -7.61 -4.20 20.76
CA THR A 47 -6.95 -2.92 21.09
C THR A 47 -7.76 -1.76 20.53
N THR A 48 -7.95 -0.74 21.38
CA THR A 48 -8.66 0.49 21.00
C THR A 48 -7.71 1.47 20.33
N VAL A 49 -8.08 1.95 19.14
CA VAL A 49 -7.32 2.86 18.30
C VAL A 49 -8.15 4.13 18.05
N LYS A 50 -7.59 5.29 18.38
CA LYS A 50 -8.22 6.59 18.08
C LYS A 50 -8.15 6.87 16.57
N THR A 51 -9.28 7.15 15.95
CA THR A 51 -9.41 7.52 14.54
C THR A 51 -9.72 9.00 14.46
N ALA A 52 -8.69 9.86 14.47
CA ALA A 52 -8.84 11.31 14.33
C ALA A 52 -9.24 11.71 12.90
N GLY A 53 -10.46 11.36 12.48
CA GLY A 53 -11.02 11.68 11.17
C GLY A 53 -10.55 10.83 9.99
N GLY A 54 -9.72 9.79 10.22
CA GLY A 54 -9.20 8.95 9.13
C GLY A 54 -8.81 7.53 9.53
N THR A 55 -8.40 6.75 8.54
CA THR A 55 -8.05 5.32 8.70
C THR A 55 -6.55 5.05 8.91
N SER A 56 -5.72 6.10 8.91
CA SER A 56 -4.27 6.01 9.01
C SER A 56 -3.80 5.25 10.25
N ASN A 57 -4.45 5.49 11.41
CA ASN A 57 -4.09 4.83 12.67
C ASN A 57 -4.46 3.35 12.68
N MET A 58 -5.58 2.97 12.06
CA MET A 58 -5.99 1.57 11.89
C MET A 58 -5.01 0.83 10.98
N ASN A 59 -4.63 1.44 9.86
CA ASN A 59 -3.63 0.90 8.96
C ASN A 59 -2.25 0.75 9.64
N ALA A 60 -1.84 1.73 10.45
CA ALA A 60 -0.60 1.64 11.22
C ALA A 60 -0.65 0.52 12.27
N HIS A 61 -1.78 0.34 12.94
CA HIS A 61 -1.98 -0.73 13.90
C HIS A 61 -1.87 -2.11 13.23
N ILE A 62 -2.58 -2.34 12.12
CA ILE A 62 -2.51 -3.61 11.39
C ILE A 62 -1.08 -3.87 10.91
N ARG A 63 -0.38 -2.88 10.35
CA ARG A 63 1.02 -3.06 9.93
C ARG A 63 1.96 -3.49 11.06
N ARG A 64 1.75 -3.01 12.29
CA ARG A 64 2.65 -3.29 13.41
C ARG A 64 2.31 -4.56 14.16
N HIS A 65 1.01 -4.84 14.34
CA HIS A 65 0.55 -5.92 15.21
C HIS A 65 -0.05 -7.10 14.45
N HIS A 66 -0.52 -6.86 13.22
CA HIS A 66 -1.18 -7.86 12.40
C HIS A 66 -0.72 -7.82 10.93
N PRO A 67 0.60 -7.87 10.64
CA PRO A 67 1.11 -7.82 9.27
C PRO A 67 0.50 -8.91 8.38
N GLN A 68 0.13 -10.06 8.94
CA GLN A 68 -0.57 -11.16 8.27
C GLN A 68 -1.97 -10.80 7.74
N LEU A 69 -2.61 -9.76 8.27
CA LEU A 69 -3.94 -9.32 7.78
C LEU A 69 -3.83 -8.42 6.55
N LEU A 70 -2.65 -7.88 6.26
CA LEU A 70 -2.40 -7.09 5.06
C LEU A 70 -2.43 -7.98 3.81
N SER A 71 -1.94 -9.22 3.90
CA SER A 71 -1.94 -10.18 2.79
C SER A 71 -3.33 -10.76 2.52
N ALA A 72 -4.20 -10.85 3.54
CA ALA A 72 -5.58 -11.33 3.38
C ALA A 72 -6.50 -10.35 2.63
N SER A 73 -6.14 -9.06 2.57
CA SER A 73 -6.80 -8.08 1.69
C SER A 73 -6.36 -8.21 0.23
N SER A 74 -5.46 -9.15 -0.08
CA SER A 74 -4.83 -9.37 -1.39
C SER A 74 -5.00 -10.81 -1.87
N ALA A 75 -6.10 -11.48 -1.51
CA ALA A 75 -6.45 -12.77 -2.11
C ALA A 75 -6.98 -12.58 -3.55
N THR A 76 -6.08 -12.16 -4.45
CA THR A 76 -5.99 -12.67 -5.82
C THR A 76 -4.50 -12.75 -6.18
N HIS A 77 -3.92 -13.92 -5.89
CA HIS A 77 -2.70 -14.53 -6.45
C HIS A 77 -1.32 -13.85 -6.24
N SER A 78 -0.67 -14.27 -5.15
CA SER A 78 0.71 -14.82 -5.02
C SER A 78 1.62 -14.83 -6.27
N ASP A 79 2.91 -14.49 -6.24
CA ASP A 79 3.92 -14.92 -5.26
C ASP A 79 5.18 -14.01 -5.23
N SER A 80 5.55 -13.58 -4.01
CA SER A 80 6.85 -13.40 -3.33
C SER A 80 8.15 -13.09 -4.14
N SER A 81 9.10 -12.25 -3.72
CA SER A 81 9.65 -12.01 -2.36
C SER A 81 10.62 -10.81 -2.33
N GLN A 82 10.54 -10.04 -1.23
CA GLN A 82 11.66 -9.36 -0.50
C GLN A 82 12.28 -8.10 -1.16
N THR A 83 12.53 -6.94 -0.51
CA THR A 83 12.74 -6.60 0.92
C THR A 83 12.77 -5.06 1.13
N GLU A 84 12.52 -4.58 2.37
CA GLU A 84 13.01 -3.32 3.02
C GLU A 84 12.38 -1.91 2.75
N ALA A 85 11.58 -1.43 3.74
CA ALA A 85 11.50 -0.10 4.41
C ALA A 85 11.41 1.26 3.63
N PRO A 86 11.01 2.43 4.23
CA PRO A 86 10.51 2.74 5.58
C PRO A 86 9.20 3.58 5.65
N VAL A 87 8.59 3.56 6.85
CA VAL A 87 7.52 4.49 7.28
C VAL A 87 8.09 5.91 7.44
N VAL A 88 7.57 6.82 6.63
CA VAL A 88 7.84 8.27 6.68
C VAL A 88 7.35 8.82 8.02
N LYS A 89 8.30 9.08 8.92
CA LYS A 89 8.14 10.11 9.93
C LYS A 89 8.14 11.43 9.17
N GLN A 90 7.06 12.20 9.23
CA GLN A 90 7.05 13.60 8.81
C GLN A 90 7.88 14.40 9.81
N ARG A 91 9.21 14.25 9.69
CA ARG A 91 10.20 15.17 10.22
C ARG A 91 10.13 16.38 9.29
N GLN A 92 10.07 17.59 9.85
CA GLN A 92 10.21 18.81 9.07
C GLN A 92 11.47 18.67 8.22
N GLN A 93 11.31 18.49 6.91
CA GLN A 93 12.44 18.27 6.01
C GLN A 93 13.17 19.59 5.89
N THR A 94 14.44 19.58 6.27
CA THR A 94 15.35 20.66 5.93
C THR A 94 15.55 20.63 4.41
N LEU A 95 15.71 21.81 3.81
CA LEU A 95 15.80 22.05 2.36
C LEU A 95 16.66 21.06 1.52
N PRO A 96 17.71 20.38 2.01
CA PRO A 96 18.51 19.46 1.19
C PRO A 96 17.79 18.14 0.83
N GLU A 97 16.89 17.64 1.67
CA GLU A 97 16.33 16.27 1.54
C GLU A 97 15.24 16.17 0.46
N ALA A 98 14.55 17.29 0.19
CA ALA A 98 13.59 17.39 -0.90
C ALA A 98 14.27 17.26 -2.29
N PHE A 99 15.47 17.82 -2.44
CA PHE A 99 16.25 17.69 -3.69
C PHE A 99 16.65 16.22 -3.96
N GLN A 100 17.03 15.46 -2.93
CA GLN A 100 17.37 14.04 -3.09
C GLN A 100 16.14 13.16 -3.33
N ALA A 101 15.02 13.41 -2.67
CA ALA A 101 13.76 12.70 -2.92
C ALA A 101 13.23 12.92 -4.34
N GLN A 102 13.45 14.11 -4.90
CA GLN A 102 13.10 14.45 -6.27
C GLN A 102 14.09 13.84 -7.28
N ALA A 103 15.37 13.72 -6.92
CA ALA A 103 16.36 12.98 -7.71
C ALA A 103 16.05 11.47 -7.75
N ALA A 104 15.63 10.87 -6.64
CA ALA A 104 15.27 9.45 -6.55
C ALA A 104 14.02 9.07 -7.37
N LYS A 105 13.10 10.02 -7.60
CA LYS A 105 11.97 9.83 -8.53
C LYS A 105 12.40 9.87 -10.00
N LYS A 106 13.48 10.58 -10.34
CA LYS A 106 14.04 10.65 -11.71
C LYS A 106 15.03 9.53 -12.04
N THR A 107 15.50 8.74 -11.08
CA THR A 107 16.48 7.70 -11.35
C THR A 107 15.81 6.44 -11.89
N LYS A 108 16.21 6.07 -13.10
CA LYS A 108 15.84 4.80 -13.74
C LYS A 108 16.23 3.61 -12.88
N TYR A 109 15.61 2.46 -13.10
CA TYR A 109 15.97 1.25 -12.38
C TYR A 109 17.46 0.92 -12.57
N PRO A 110 18.17 0.51 -11.50
CA PRO A 110 19.52 -0.03 -11.64
C PRO A 110 19.48 -1.34 -12.44
N ALA A 111 20.58 -1.71 -13.09
CA ALA A 111 20.68 -2.87 -13.97
C ALA A 111 20.24 -4.19 -13.32
N ASN A 112 20.37 -4.33 -12.00
CA ASN A 112 19.98 -5.53 -11.26
C ASN A 112 18.59 -5.44 -10.58
N SER A 113 17.75 -4.47 -10.95
CA SER A 113 16.41 -4.34 -10.36
C SER A 113 15.53 -5.54 -10.71
N PRO A 114 14.97 -6.27 -9.71
CA PRO A 114 14.04 -7.38 -9.96
C PRO A 114 12.82 -6.95 -10.79
N ARG A 115 12.32 -5.74 -10.54
CA ARG A 115 11.17 -5.17 -11.25
C ARG A 115 11.47 -4.94 -12.73
N ALA A 116 12.64 -4.39 -13.06
CA ALA A 116 13.03 -4.16 -14.45
C ALA A 116 13.16 -5.48 -15.22
N LYS A 117 13.75 -6.51 -14.57
CA LYS A 117 13.85 -7.85 -15.16
C LYS A 117 12.49 -8.48 -15.43
N ASP A 118 11.55 -8.39 -14.48
CA ASP A 118 10.18 -8.90 -14.66
C ASP A 118 9.47 -8.23 -15.86
N ILE A 119 9.57 -6.90 -15.97
CA ILE A 119 8.99 -6.16 -17.11
C ILE A 119 9.64 -6.59 -18.43
N THR A 120 10.97 -6.66 -18.50
CA THR A 120 11.69 -7.10 -19.69
C THR A 120 11.31 -8.53 -20.10
N GLN A 121 11.20 -9.44 -19.13
CA GLN A 121 10.80 -10.83 -19.39
C GLN A 121 9.39 -10.92 -19.96
N LYS A 122 8.42 -10.21 -19.35
CA LYS A 122 7.03 -10.17 -19.86
C LYS A 122 6.95 -9.54 -21.25
N LEU A 123 7.73 -8.49 -21.51
CA LEU A 123 7.83 -7.87 -22.82
C LEU A 123 8.40 -8.85 -23.87
N ALA A 124 9.45 -9.59 -23.52
CA ALA A 124 10.03 -10.60 -24.40
C ALA A 124 9.02 -11.72 -24.72
N ILE A 125 8.29 -12.20 -23.71
CA ILE A 125 7.22 -13.20 -23.89
C ILE A 125 6.13 -12.66 -24.83
N PHE A 126 5.69 -11.42 -24.63
CA PHE A 126 4.71 -10.77 -25.49
C PHE A 126 5.17 -10.71 -26.95
N ILE A 127 6.42 -10.27 -27.19
CA ILE A 127 6.99 -10.19 -28.55
C ILE A 127 7.02 -11.56 -29.21
N VAL A 128 7.48 -12.59 -28.49
CA VAL A 128 7.62 -13.95 -29.04
C VAL A 128 6.26 -14.62 -29.27
N LYS A 129 5.34 -14.54 -28.30
CA LYS A 129 4.03 -15.19 -28.40
C LYS A 129 3.11 -14.55 -29.42
N ASP A 130 3.16 -13.23 -29.56
CA ASP A 130 2.33 -12.50 -30.50
C ASP A 130 3.04 -12.23 -31.85
N LEU A 131 4.21 -12.87 -32.06
CA LEU A 131 5.04 -12.75 -33.26
C LEU A 131 5.25 -11.28 -33.68
N ARG A 132 5.48 -10.41 -32.69
CA ARG A 132 5.70 -8.98 -32.95
C ARG A 132 7.12 -8.77 -33.46
N PRO A 133 7.33 -7.80 -34.35
CA PRO A 133 8.68 -7.45 -34.76
C PRO A 133 9.45 -6.88 -33.56
N TYR A 134 10.73 -7.26 -33.44
CA TYR A 134 11.59 -6.75 -32.37
C TYR A 134 11.76 -5.22 -32.40
N THR A 135 11.54 -4.58 -33.56
CA THR A 135 11.53 -3.11 -33.73
C THR A 135 10.47 -2.40 -32.88
N LEU A 136 9.50 -3.14 -32.33
CA LEU A 136 8.51 -2.59 -31.40
C LEU A 136 9.17 -1.89 -30.21
N VAL A 137 10.30 -2.39 -29.71
CA VAL A 137 11.01 -1.81 -28.56
C VAL A 137 11.71 -0.47 -28.88
N GLU A 138 11.95 -0.22 -30.17
CA GLU A 138 12.56 1.01 -30.69
C GLU A 138 11.49 2.07 -31.02
N ASN A 139 10.23 1.65 -31.15
CA ASN A 139 9.12 2.55 -31.47
C ASN A 139 8.91 3.61 -30.38
N LYS A 140 8.94 4.89 -30.79
CA LYS A 140 8.83 6.05 -29.88
C LYS A 140 7.51 6.06 -29.11
N GLN A 141 6.39 5.75 -29.77
CA GLN A 141 5.07 5.73 -29.15
C GLN A 141 4.96 4.59 -28.13
N PHE A 142 5.52 3.42 -28.46
CA PHE A 142 5.56 2.29 -27.54
C PHE A 142 6.41 2.58 -26.29
N ARG A 143 7.57 3.23 -26.45
CA ARG A 143 8.41 3.65 -25.33
C ARG A 143 7.74 4.70 -24.45
N SER A 144 6.99 5.64 -25.05
CA SER A 144 6.17 6.61 -24.31
C SER A 144 5.09 5.92 -23.47
N LEU A 145 4.41 4.92 -24.04
CA LEU A 145 3.44 4.10 -23.31
C LEU A 145 4.10 3.38 -22.12
N LEU A 146 5.26 2.75 -22.32
CA LEU A 146 5.99 2.08 -21.24
C LEU A 146 6.42 3.06 -20.14
N ALA A 147 6.84 4.27 -20.49
CA ALA A 147 7.19 5.31 -19.51
C ALA A 147 5.97 5.82 -18.72
N ALA A 148 4.79 5.89 -19.35
CA ALA A 148 3.55 6.23 -18.65
C ALA A 148 3.11 5.13 -17.67
N LEU A 149 3.39 3.87 -17.98
CA LEU A 149 3.09 2.72 -17.12
C LEU A 149 4.11 2.55 -15.98
N ASP A 150 5.39 2.76 -16.27
CA ASP A 150 6.49 2.72 -15.29
C ASP A 150 7.62 3.68 -15.70
N GLU A 151 7.62 4.89 -15.12
CA GLU A 151 8.56 5.97 -15.45
C GLU A 151 10.03 5.58 -15.23
N ARG A 152 10.28 4.63 -14.33
CA ARG A 152 11.64 4.19 -13.97
C ARG A 152 12.16 3.08 -14.87
N TYR A 153 11.31 2.44 -15.68
CA TYR A 153 11.71 1.38 -16.59
C TYR A 153 12.32 1.93 -17.87
N GLN A 154 13.46 1.36 -18.27
CA GLN A 154 14.09 1.62 -19.56
C GLN A 154 14.09 0.35 -20.39
N CYS A 155 13.41 0.41 -21.53
CA CYS A 155 13.41 -0.69 -22.47
C CYS A 155 14.85 -0.93 -23.00
N PRO A 156 15.34 -2.18 -22.98
CA PRO A 156 16.66 -2.51 -23.54
C PRO A 156 16.71 -2.11 -25.01
N SER A 157 17.82 -1.49 -25.39
CA SER A 157 18.13 -1.18 -26.79
C SER A 157 18.84 -2.38 -27.42
N ARG A 158 18.75 -2.49 -28.73
CA ARG A 158 19.61 -3.37 -29.52
C ARG A 158 20.96 -2.67 -29.67
N ASP A 159 21.91 -3.03 -28.83
CA ASP A 159 23.35 -2.88 -29.14
C ASP A 159 23.90 -4.27 -29.43
#